data_AF-A0A3N4ICX0-F1
#
_entry.id   AF-A0A3N4ICX0-F1
#
_cell.length_a   1.000
_cell.length_b   1.000
_cell.length_c   1.000
_cell.angle_alpha   90.00
_cell.angle_beta   90.00
_cell.angle_gamma   90.00
#
_symmetry.space_group_name_H-M   'P 1'
#
loop_
_entity.id
_entity.type
_entity.pdbx_description
1 polymer ?
#
loop_
_entity_poly.entity_id
_entity_poly.type
_entity_poly.pdbx_seq_one_letter_code
_entity_poly.pdbx_strand_id
1 'polypeptide(L)'
;MPPPIFRIPLELRLDIYSFCTAFTLLNLTRTSRLFRTEIFQFPSIYRSSFGFATNPETPDQQLSINTVKRVRYREECDMINAVTPRRWKNIYKQQTGPVRSLSEQWYCCALSFKVRRASTSYMGP
;
A
#
# COMPACT_ATOMS: atom_id res chain seq x y z
N MET A 1 0.02 -28.44 12.03
CA MET A 1 1.36 -28.18 11.46
C MET A 1 1.53 -26.67 11.33
N PRO A 2 2.57 -26.04 11.90
CA PRO A 2 2.77 -24.61 11.76
C PRO A 2 3.03 -24.26 10.28
N PRO A 3 2.50 -23.12 9.79
CA PRO A 3 2.80 -22.60 8.45
C PRO A 3 4.31 -22.62 8.14
N PRO A 4 4.74 -22.95 6.90
CA PRO A 4 6.15 -23.02 6.53
C PRO A 4 6.94 -21.76 6.86
N ILE A 5 6.30 -20.59 6.74
CA ILE A 5 6.92 -19.30 7.06
C ILE A 5 7.33 -19.18 8.53
N PHE A 6 6.74 -19.93 9.46
CA PHE A 6 7.16 -19.91 10.87
C PHE A 6 8.25 -20.92 11.20
N ARG A 7 8.75 -21.67 10.21
CA ARG A 7 9.92 -22.55 10.36
C ARG A 7 11.23 -21.84 10.09
N ILE A 8 11.18 -20.68 9.43
CA ILE A 8 12.37 -19.87 9.20
C ILE A 8 12.66 -18.96 10.41
N PRO A 9 13.95 -18.66 10.67
CA PRO A 9 14.37 -17.73 11.72
C PRO A 9 13.67 -16.36 11.65
N LEU A 10 13.58 -15.68 12.79
CA LEU A 10 12.91 -14.38 12.90
C LEU A 10 13.55 -13.35 11.96
N GLU A 11 14.87 -13.32 11.86
CA GLU A 11 15.64 -12.38 11.06
C GLU A 11 15.24 -12.44 9.59
N LEU A 12 15.11 -13.66 9.03
CA LEU A 12 14.67 -13.87 7.66
C LEU A 12 13.21 -13.46 7.46
N ARG A 13 12.36 -13.60 8.49
CA ARG A 13 10.97 -13.13 8.42
C ARG A 13 10.89 -11.61 8.42
N LEU A 14 11.68 -10.94 9.25
CA LEU A 14 11.76 -9.48 9.27
C LEU A 14 12.30 -8.95 7.93
N ASP A 15 13.25 -9.66 7.32
CA ASP A 15 13.75 -9.35 5.97
C ASP A 15 12.63 -9.45 4.93
N ILE A 16 11.83 -10.53 4.93
CA ILE A 16 10.64 -10.67 4.07
C ILE A 16 9.64 -9.53 4.31
N TYR A 17 9.39 -9.16 5.57
CA TYR A 17 8.47 -8.06 5.89
C TYR A 17 8.98 -6.72 5.35
N SER A 18 10.30 -6.52 5.23
CA SER A 18 10.89 -5.29 4.68
C SER A 18 10.53 -5.04 3.20
N PHE A 19 10.26 -6.11 2.44
CA PHE A 19 9.83 -6.03 1.04
C PHE A 19 8.32 -5.80 0.87
N CYS A 20 7.55 -5.85 1.96
CA CYS A 20 6.09 -5.71 1.91
C CYS A 20 5.66 -4.24 1.93
N THR A 21 4.53 -3.94 1.30
CA THR A 21 3.87 -2.63 1.45
C THR A 21 3.28 -2.49 2.85
N ALA A 22 3.06 -1.25 3.31
CA ALA A 22 2.39 -1.00 4.59
C ALA A 22 0.98 -1.63 4.64
N PHE A 23 0.29 -1.68 3.49
CA PHE A 23 -1.00 -2.34 3.38
C PHE A 23 -0.90 -3.86 3.52
N THR A 24 0.07 -4.49 2.87
CA THR A 24 0.33 -5.93 3.00
C THR A 24 0.67 -6.29 4.45
N LEU A 25 1.56 -5.52 5.09
CA LEU A 25 1.89 -5.71 6.51
C LEU A 25 0.64 -5.57 7.39
N LEU A 26 -0.21 -4.58 7.13
CA LEU A 26 -1.46 -4.40 7.88
C LEU A 26 -2.37 -5.63 7.74
N ASN A 27 -2.47 -6.22 6.55
CA ASN A 27 -3.21 -7.48 6.37
C ASN A 27 -2.57 -8.63 7.14
N LEU A 28 -1.24 -8.79 7.10
CA LEU A 28 -0.53 -9.82 7.88
C LEU A 28 -0.78 -9.70 9.40
N THR A 29 -0.82 -8.47 9.95
CA THR A 29 -1.15 -8.27 11.37
C THR A 29 -2.58 -8.69 11.74
N ARG A 30 -3.47 -8.88 10.76
CA ARG A 30 -4.85 -9.32 10.94
C ARG A 30 -5.03 -10.83 10.73
N THR A 31 -4.10 -11.50 10.06
CA THR A 31 -4.21 -12.95 9.78
C THR A 31 -3.70 -13.81 10.93
N SER A 32 -2.68 -13.35 11.68
CA SER A 32 -2.12 -14.12 12.80
C SER A 32 -1.63 -13.22 13.93
N ARG A 33 -1.78 -13.72 15.17
CA ARG A 33 -1.21 -13.08 16.36
C ARG A 33 0.32 -13.03 16.31
N LEU A 34 0.97 -14.03 15.72
CA LEU A 34 2.43 -14.09 15.64
C LEU A 34 2.98 -12.98 14.71
N PHE A 35 2.41 -12.83 13.52
CA PHE A 35 2.72 -11.71 12.62
C PHE A 35 2.48 -10.36 13.30
N ARG A 36 1.34 -10.24 13.99
CA ARG A 36 1.02 -9.03 14.74
C ARG A 36 2.10 -8.67 15.75
N THR A 37 2.49 -9.61 16.61
CA THR A 37 3.53 -9.39 17.62
C THR A 37 4.84 -8.97 16.98
N GLU A 38 5.29 -9.68 15.94
CA GLU A 38 6.57 -9.39 15.28
C GLU A 38 6.57 -8.03 14.59
N ILE A 39 5.54 -7.73 13.79
CA ILE A 39 5.46 -6.45 13.05
C ILE A 39 5.37 -5.26 14.02
N PHE A 40 4.62 -5.37 15.12
CA PHE A 40 4.52 -4.29 16.11
C PHE A 40 5.74 -4.19 17.02
N GLN A 41 6.51 -5.27 17.20
CA GLN A 41 7.77 -5.23 17.95
C GLN A 41 8.89 -4.51 17.18
N PHE A 42 8.83 -4.47 15.84
CA PHE A 42 9.82 -3.79 15.00
C PHE A 42 9.18 -2.67 14.14
N PRO A 43 8.85 -1.50 14.74
CA PRO A 43 8.21 -0.40 14.01
C PRO A 43 8.96 0.13 12.80
N SER A 44 10.30 -0.01 12.78
CA SER A 44 11.14 0.39 11.65
C SER A 44 10.70 -0.25 10.33
N ILE A 45 10.19 -1.49 10.37
CA ILE A 45 9.73 -2.22 9.19
C ILE A 45 8.57 -1.48 8.54
N TYR A 46 7.45 -1.32 9.25
CA TYR A 46 6.27 -0.70 8.65
C TYR A 46 6.43 0.82 8.46
N ARG A 47 7.27 1.50 9.25
CA ARG A 47 7.55 2.95 9.08
C ARG A 47 8.34 3.24 7.81
N SER A 48 9.17 2.31 7.35
CA SER A 48 9.93 2.43 6.10
C SER A 48 9.20 1.84 4.89
N SER A 49 8.14 1.06 5.11
CA SER A 49 7.36 0.43 4.04
C SER A 49 6.59 1.43 3.17
N PHE A 50 6.45 1.10 1.90
CA PHE A 50 5.68 1.91 0.95
C PHE A 50 4.23 2.09 1.41
N GLY A 51 3.79 3.35 1.42
CA GLY A 51 2.41 3.74 1.70
C GLY A 51 2.09 4.03 3.15
N PHE A 52 3.04 3.83 4.08
CA PHE A 52 2.92 4.36 5.44
C PHE A 52 3.14 5.87 5.44
N ALA A 53 2.27 6.60 6.11
CA ALA A 53 2.42 8.04 6.34
C ALA A 53 2.62 8.28 7.84
N THR A 54 3.80 8.75 8.20
CA THR A 54 4.10 9.21 9.55
C THR A 54 3.47 10.58 9.77
N ASN A 55 2.63 10.72 10.80
CA ASN A 55 2.18 12.03 11.25
C ASN A 55 3.28 12.64 12.16
N PRO A 56 3.81 13.84 11.84
CA PRO A 56 4.80 14.50 12.71
C PRO A 56 4.28 14.79 14.12
N GLU A 57 2.97 14.96 14.29
CA GLU A 57 2.35 15.20 15.60
C GLU A 57 2.29 13.93 16.46
N THR A 58 2.33 12.75 15.83
CA THR A 58 2.25 11.46 16.53
C THR A 58 3.31 10.52 15.96
N PRO A 59 4.60 10.67 16.34
CA PRO A 59 5.67 9.82 15.82
C PRO A 59 5.47 8.34 16.20
N ASP A 60 4.76 8.08 17.30
CA ASP A 60 4.44 6.74 17.80
C ASP A 60 3.21 6.11 17.14
N GLN A 61 2.81 6.61 15.97
CA GLN A 61 1.68 6.05 15.27
C GLN A 61 1.92 4.59 14.89
N GLN A 62 1.01 3.74 15.34
CA GLN A 62 0.99 2.33 15.00
C GLN A 62 0.43 2.10 13.59
N LEU A 63 0.86 1.00 12.97
CA LEU A 63 0.31 0.53 11.70
C LEU A 63 -1.20 0.32 11.81
N SER A 64 -1.95 1.14 11.09
CA SER A 64 -3.40 1.06 11.03
C SER A 64 -3.89 1.40 9.64
N ILE A 65 -5.15 1.11 9.35
CA ILE A 65 -5.74 1.54 8.08
C ILE A 65 -5.73 3.07 7.90
N ASN A 66 -5.57 3.84 8.99
CA ASN A 66 -5.48 5.31 8.97
C ASN A 66 -4.12 5.84 8.51
N THR A 67 -3.05 5.08 8.78
CA THR A 67 -1.68 5.43 8.40
C THR A 67 -1.32 4.98 6.99
N VAL A 68 -2.07 4.04 6.40
CA VAL A 68 -1.88 3.64 5.00
C VAL A 68 -2.53 4.69 4.09
N LYS A 69 -1.70 5.42 3.33
CA LYS A 69 -2.13 6.49 2.40
C LYS A 69 -1.86 6.17 0.94
N ARG A 70 -1.05 5.15 0.65
CA ARG A 70 -0.74 4.74 -0.74
C ARG A 70 -0.79 3.23 -0.83
N VAL A 71 -1.22 2.73 -1.99
CA VAL A 71 -1.16 1.32 -2.38
C VAL A 71 -0.35 1.20 -3.66
N ARG A 72 0.37 0.10 -3.80
CA ARG A 72 1.25 -0.14 -4.96
C ARG A 72 0.54 -0.93 -6.04
N TYR A 73 -0.28 -1.90 -5.64
CA TYR A 73 -0.89 -2.85 -6.56
C TYR A 73 -2.38 -2.59 -6.74
N ARG A 74 -2.90 -3.00 -7.89
CA ARG A 74 -4.32 -2.85 -8.24
C ARG A 74 -5.20 -3.64 -7.28
N GLU A 75 -4.76 -4.84 -6.94
CA GLU A 75 -5.43 -5.77 -6.04
C GLU A 75 -5.56 -5.18 -4.63
N GLU A 76 -4.56 -4.43 -4.16
CA GLU A 76 -4.64 -3.68 -2.90
C GLU A 76 -5.72 -2.60 -2.96
N CYS A 77 -5.80 -1.87 -4.07
CA CYS A 77 -6.84 -0.87 -4.29
C CYS A 77 -8.23 -1.53 -4.29
N ASP A 78 -8.39 -2.65 -4.99
CA ASP A 78 -9.64 -3.39 -5.07
C ASP A 78 -10.07 -3.92 -3.69
N MET A 79 -9.15 -4.49 -2.91
CA MET A 79 -9.41 -4.93 -1.53
C MET A 79 -9.84 -3.77 -0.63
N ILE A 80 -9.16 -2.62 -0.71
CA ILE A 80 -9.53 -1.44 0.09
C ILE A 80 -10.89 -0.88 -0.31
N ASN A 81 -11.18 -0.82 -1.61
CA ASN A 81 -12.44 -0.33 -2.14
C ASN A 81 -13.61 -1.25 -1.75
N ALA A 82 -13.38 -2.57 -1.71
CA ALA A 82 -14.37 -3.53 -1.25
C ALA A 82 -14.70 -3.35 0.24
N VAL A 83 -13.70 -3.08 1.09
CA VAL A 83 -13.90 -2.98 2.55
C VAL A 83 -14.31 -1.57 3.00
N THR A 84 -13.80 -0.51 2.36
CA THR A 84 -14.01 0.89 2.79
C THR A 84 -14.27 1.88 1.63
N PRO A 85 -15.36 1.70 0.85
CA PRO A 85 -15.60 2.46 -0.38
C PRO A 85 -15.76 3.98 -0.19
N ARG A 86 -16.13 4.44 1.02
CA ARG A 86 -16.31 5.88 1.31
C ARG A 86 -15.00 6.62 1.59
N ARG A 87 -13.98 5.91 2.07
CA ARG A 87 -12.80 6.54 2.69
C ARG A 87 -11.71 6.92 1.70
N TRP A 88 -11.57 6.15 0.62
CA TRP A 88 -10.44 6.30 -0.32
C TRP A 88 -10.73 7.17 -1.56
N LYS A 89 -11.96 7.62 -1.75
CA LYS A 89 -12.33 8.59 -2.81
C LYS A 89 -11.48 9.87 -2.78
N ASN A 90 -10.94 10.24 -1.61
CA ASN A 90 -10.13 11.43 -1.41
C ASN A 90 -8.63 11.19 -1.57
N ILE A 91 -8.16 9.96 -1.34
CA ILE A 91 -6.72 9.61 -1.42
C ILE A 91 -6.30 9.46 -2.88
N TYR A 92 -7.16 8.87 -3.72
CA TYR A 92 -6.88 8.69 -5.15
C TYR A 92 -6.81 10.02 -5.92
N LYS A 93 -7.62 11.02 -5.51
CA LYS A 93 -7.62 12.36 -6.12
C LYS A 93 -6.30 13.10 -5.99
N GLN A 94 -5.48 12.79 -4.99
CA GLN A 94 -4.18 13.45 -4.80
C GLN A 94 -3.07 12.89 -5.70
N GLN A 95 -3.23 11.69 -6.27
CA GLN A 95 -2.24 11.13 -7.19
C GLN A 95 -2.42 11.59 -8.64
N THR A 96 -3.58 12.16 -8.99
CA THR A 96 -3.85 12.75 -10.31
C THR A 96 -3.40 14.23 -10.40
N GLY A 97 -2.21 14.54 -9.88
CA GLY A 97 -1.50 15.75 -10.31
C GLY A 97 -1.01 15.59 -11.76
N PRO A 98 -0.65 16.67 -12.48
CA PRO A 98 -0.13 16.57 -13.84
C PRO A 98 1.21 15.82 -13.85
N VAL A 99 1.16 14.51 -14.07
CA VAL A 99 2.34 13.64 -14.19
C VAL A 99 3.04 13.99 -15.50
N ARG A 100 4.23 14.60 -15.41
CA ARG A 100 5.08 15.00 -16.55
C ARG A 100 5.82 13.84 -17.24
N SER A 101 5.30 12.61 -17.20
CA SER A 101 5.97 11.46 -17.81
C SER A 101 4.95 10.43 -18.29
N LEU A 102 5.13 9.98 -19.52
CA LEU A 102 4.07 9.61 -20.46
C LEU A 102 3.79 8.10 -20.58
N SER A 103 4.24 7.23 -19.68
CA SER A 103 4.18 5.79 -19.99
C SER A 103 3.05 4.98 -19.40
N GLU A 104 2.33 5.36 -18.34
CA GLU A 104 1.15 4.57 -17.91
C GLU A 104 0.28 5.31 -16.89
N GLN A 105 -0.85 5.86 -17.35
CA GLN A 105 -1.87 6.45 -16.49
C GLN A 105 -2.91 5.39 -16.10
N TRP A 106 -2.99 5.10 -14.81
CA TRP A 106 -4.10 4.35 -14.22
C TRP A 106 -5.06 5.34 -13.57
N TYR A 107 -6.34 5.32 -13.94
CA TYR A 107 -7.41 6.06 -13.28
C TYR A 107 -8.51 5.09 -12.79
N CYS A 108 -8.74 5.06 -11.48
CA CYS A 108 -9.93 4.49 -10.86
C CYS A 108 -11.00 5.56 -10.75
N CYS A 109 -11.88 5.64 -11.75
CA CYS A 109 -13.16 6.32 -11.54
C CYS A 109 -14.14 5.34 -10.89
N ALA A 110 -15.04 5.82 -10.04
CA ALA A 110 -15.83 5.05 -9.06
C ALA A 110 -16.71 3.91 -9.62
N LEU A 111 -16.72 3.67 -10.94
CA LEU A 111 -17.54 2.65 -11.60
C LEU A 111 -16.82 1.88 -12.72
N SER A 112 -15.55 2.16 -13.09
CA SER A 112 -14.80 1.38 -14.10
C SER A 112 -13.31 1.74 -14.16
N PHE A 113 -12.44 0.73 -14.30
CA PHE A 113 -11.05 0.89 -14.74
C PHE A 113 -11.02 1.09 -16.26
N LYS A 114 -10.58 2.26 -16.74
CA LYS A 114 -10.25 2.47 -18.15
C LYS A 114 -8.81 2.95 -18.26
N VAL A 115 -7.99 2.20 -18.99
CA VAL A 115 -6.68 2.65 -19.47
C VAL A 115 -6.93 3.55 -20.67
N ARG A 116 -6.61 4.85 -20.57
CA ARG A 116 -6.50 5.71 -21.76
C ARG A 116 -5.06 5.61 -22.25
N ARG A 117 -4.84 4.93 -23.39
CA ARG A 117 -3.60 5.15 -24.15
C ARG A 117 -3.65 6.59 -24.67
N ALA A 118 -2.67 7.40 -24.32
CA ALA A 118 -2.50 8.71 -24.92
C ALA A 118 -2.06 8.50 -26.37
N SER A 119 -2.93 8.81 -27.32
CA SER A 119 -2.56 8.91 -28.73
C SER A 119 -1.65 10.13 -28.86
N THR A 120 -0.35 9.92 -29.03
CA THR A 120 0.59 10.98 -29.40
C THR A 120 0.31 11.40 -30.84
N SER A 121 -0.62 12.34 -31.04
CA SER A 121 -0.67 13.12 -32.26
C SER A 121 0.53 14.06 -32.26
N TYR A 122 1.62 13.64 -32.91
CA TYR A 122 2.76 14.48 -33.25
C TYR A 122 2.25 15.68 -34.07
N MET A 123 2.25 16.87 -33.48
CA MET A 123 2.34 18.11 -34.25
C MET A 123 3.83 18.38 -34.47
N GLY A 124 4.27 18.14 -35.71
CA GLY A 124 5.59 18.56 -36.17
C GLY A 124 5.65 20.08 -36.37
N PRO A 125 6.84 20.69 -36.30
CA PRO A 125 7.05 22.05 -36.77
C PRO A 125 6.94 22.15 -38.30
#